data_AF-A0A8S9DMD3-F1
#
_entry.id   AF-A0A8S9DMD3-F1
#
_cell.length_a   1.000
_cell.length_b   1.000
_cell.length_c   1.000
_cell.angle_alpha   90.00
_cell.angle_beta   90.00
_cell.angle_gamma   90.00
#
_symmetry.space_group_name_H-M   'P 1'
#
loop_
_entity.id
_entity.type
_entity.pdbx_description
1 polymer ?
#
loop_
_entity_poly.entity_id
_entity_poly.type
_entity_poly.pdbx_seq_one_letter_code
_entity_poly.pdbx_strand_id
1 'polypeptide(L)'
;MKRTRLFGFLFVILLGLAAGLSYGWILNPAEVRNTSLDSLRSDYQADYVLMVAEIFAVDQDLPAAAQLLKHVSPVGPSRAVQESLITGQQLNYSIQEMLTLAGLEIAINSEVPLLAQETP
;
A
#
# COMPACT_ATOMS: atom_id res chain seq x y z
N MET A 1 -31.88 -47.38 2.74
CA MET A 1 -31.02 -47.46 1.53
C MET A 1 -30.62 -46.12 0.91
N LYS A 2 -31.39 -45.01 1.04
CA LYS A 2 -31.03 -43.69 0.45
C LYS A 2 -29.87 -42.96 1.18
N ARG A 3 -29.79 -43.08 2.51
CA ARG A 3 -28.79 -42.39 3.34
C ARG A 3 -27.35 -42.85 3.07
N THR A 4 -27.12 -44.15 2.90
CA THR A 4 -25.78 -44.71 2.65
C THR A 4 -25.19 -44.24 1.32
N ARG A 5 -26.03 -44.08 0.28
CA ARG A 5 -25.61 -43.53 -1.01
C ARG A 5 -25.26 -42.04 -0.91
N LEU A 6 -25.99 -41.29 -0.09
CA LEU A 6 -25.71 -39.88 0.19
C LEU A 6 -24.38 -39.69 0.93
N PHE A 7 -24.08 -40.55 1.91
CA PHE A 7 -22.80 -40.53 2.62
C PHE A 7 -21.62 -40.80 1.70
N GLY A 8 -21.72 -41.82 0.83
CA GLY A 8 -20.68 -42.09 -0.17
C GLY A 8 -20.46 -40.94 -1.14
N PHE A 9 -21.56 -40.31 -1.60
CA PHE A 9 -21.49 -39.13 -2.46
C PHE A 9 -20.78 -37.95 -1.79
N LEU A 10 -21.15 -37.63 -0.54
CA LEU A 10 -20.51 -36.56 0.22
C LEU A 10 -19.04 -36.86 0.52
N PHE A 11 -18.70 -38.13 0.79
CA PHE A 11 -17.33 -38.54 1.06
C PHE A 11 -16.42 -38.28 -0.13
N VAL A 12 -16.86 -38.64 -1.35
CA VAL A 12 -16.06 -38.40 -2.58
C VAL A 12 -15.86 -36.90 -2.84
N ILE A 13 -16.88 -36.07 -2.60
CA ILE A 13 -16.77 -34.62 -2.72
C ILE A 13 -15.74 -34.06 -1.73
N LEU A 14 -15.83 -34.48 -0.46
CA LEU A 14 -14.87 -34.08 0.58
C LEU A 14 -13.45 -34.48 0.22
N LEU A 15 -13.27 -35.68 -0.32
CA LEU A 15 -11.96 -36.20 -0.73
C LEU A 15 -11.40 -35.40 -1.91
N GLY A 16 -12.24 -35.05 -2.89
CA GLY A 16 -11.86 -34.18 -4.00
C GLY A 16 -11.52 -32.76 -3.57
N LEU A 17 -12.29 -32.17 -2.65
CA LEU A 17 -11.98 -30.85 -2.08
C LEU A 17 -10.67 -30.86 -1.29
N ALA A 18 -10.46 -31.87 -0.45
CA ALA A 18 -9.23 -32.01 0.32
C ALA A 18 -8.02 -32.17 -0.60
N ALA A 19 -8.12 -33.02 -1.63
CA ALA A 19 -7.07 -33.20 -2.62
C ALA A 19 -6.78 -31.92 -3.42
N GLY A 20 -7.82 -31.22 -3.88
CA GLY A 20 -7.69 -29.97 -4.63
C GLY A 20 -7.08 -28.84 -3.81
N LEU A 21 -7.50 -28.66 -2.55
CA LEU A 21 -6.90 -27.67 -1.64
C LEU A 21 -5.44 -28.00 -1.33
N SER A 22 -5.15 -29.26 -1.02
CA SER A 22 -3.78 -29.70 -0.71
C SER A 22 -2.85 -29.48 -1.90
N TYR A 23 -3.33 -29.79 -3.10
CA TYR A 23 -2.59 -29.54 -4.34
C TYR A 23 -2.35 -28.06 -4.57
N GLY A 24 -3.41 -27.24 -4.48
CA GLY A 24 -3.31 -25.79 -4.67
C GLY A 24 -2.40 -25.09 -3.65
N TRP A 25 -2.32 -25.60 -2.42
CA TRP A 25 -1.52 -24.95 -1.37
C TRP A 25 -0.06 -25.42 -1.34
N ILE A 26 0.19 -26.72 -1.56
CA ILE A 26 1.53 -27.31 -1.38
C ILE A 26 2.32 -27.32 -2.70
N LEU A 27 1.66 -27.61 -3.83
CA LEU A 27 2.35 -27.78 -5.12
C LEU A 27 2.40 -26.49 -5.94
N ASN A 28 1.43 -25.58 -5.77
CA ASN A 28 1.41 -24.30 -6.48
C ASN A 28 0.95 -23.16 -5.55
N PRO A 29 1.73 -22.85 -4.48
CA PRO A 29 1.39 -21.75 -3.59
C PRO A 29 1.21 -20.48 -4.41
N ALA A 30 0.20 -19.68 -4.05
CA ALA A 30 -0.02 -18.41 -4.72
C ALA A 30 1.24 -17.54 -4.51
N GLU A 31 1.91 -17.19 -5.60
CA GLU A 31 3.01 -16.24 -5.55
C GLU A 31 2.47 -14.92 -5.01
N VAL A 32 3.10 -14.40 -3.95
CA VAL A 32 2.78 -13.06 -3.44
C VAL A 32 3.33 -12.06 -4.44
N ARG A 33 2.51 -11.70 -5.43
CA ARG A 33 2.82 -10.67 -6.43
C ARG A 33 2.38 -9.31 -5.88
N ASN A 34 3.20 -8.29 -6.14
CA ASN A 34 2.98 -6.90 -5.71
C ASN A 34 3.19 -6.69 -4.20
N THR A 35 4.42 -6.88 -3.73
CA THR A 35 4.84 -6.51 -2.36
C THR A 35 5.46 -5.11 -2.29
N SER A 36 5.40 -4.36 -3.38
CA SER A 36 5.95 -3.01 -3.48
C SER A 36 4.96 -2.00 -2.92
N LEU A 37 5.47 -0.90 -2.34
CA LEU A 37 4.65 0.07 -1.63
C LEU A 37 3.62 0.76 -2.54
N ASP A 38 3.88 0.87 -3.83
CA ASP A 38 2.96 1.39 -4.86
C ASP A 38 1.73 0.52 -5.11
N SER A 39 1.76 -0.74 -4.68
CA SER A 39 0.65 -1.68 -4.81
C SER A 39 -0.28 -1.75 -3.59
N LEU A 40 0.06 -1.03 -2.52
CA LEU A 40 -0.79 -0.93 -1.33
C LEU A 40 -2.13 -0.26 -1.68
N ARG A 41 -3.17 -0.54 -0.87
CA ARG A 41 -4.41 0.24 -0.92
C ARG A 41 -4.11 1.69 -0.53
N SER A 42 -4.91 2.62 -1.07
CA SER A 42 -4.69 4.07 -0.89
C SER A 42 -4.70 4.53 0.56
N ASP A 43 -5.44 3.86 1.45
CA ASP A 43 -5.43 4.14 2.89
C ASP A 43 -4.05 3.86 3.51
N TYR A 44 -3.46 2.70 3.24
CA TYR A 44 -2.11 2.37 3.71
C TYR A 44 -1.01 3.20 3.04
N GLN A 45 -1.22 3.60 1.78
CA GLN A 45 -0.31 4.53 1.12
C GLN A 45 -0.32 5.90 1.83
N ALA A 46 -1.52 6.41 2.17
CA ALA A 46 -1.66 7.67 2.90
C ALA A 46 -1.02 7.61 4.30
N ASP A 47 -1.19 6.50 5.02
CA ASP A 47 -0.55 6.30 6.32
C ASP A 47 0.99 6.30 6.20
N TYR A 48 1.55 5.67 5.15
CA TYR A 48 2.99 5.71 4.91
C TYR A 48 3.48 7.12 4.60
N VAL A 49 2.75 7.85 3.74
CA VAL A 49 3.11 9.23 3.38
C VAL A 49 3.04 10.15 4.60
N LEU A 50 2.08 9.93 5.52
CA LEU A 50 2.02 10.62 6.80
C LEU A 50 3.27 10.33 7.66
N MET A 51 3.71 9.08 7.77
CA MET A 51 4.96 8.75 8.47
C MET A 51 6.18 9.47 7.86
N VAL A 52 6.26 9.54 6.53
CA VAL A 52 7.33 10.30 5.85
C VAL A 52 7.22 11.79 6.17
N ALA A 53 6.01 12.34 6.25
CA ALA A 53 5.78 13.73 6.61
C ALA A 53 6.18 14.03 8.06
N GLU A 54 5.94 13.09 8.99
CA GLU A 54 6.38 13.20 10.38
C GLU A 54 7.90 13.15 10.52
N ILE A 55 8.57 12.23 9.80
CA ILE A 55 10.04 12.17 9.73
C ILE A 55 10.58 13.50 9.20
N PHE A 56 10.04 14.00 8.09
CA PHE A 56 10.43 15.29 7.53
C PHE A 56 10.21 16.45 8.50
N ALA A 57 9.09 16.46 9.24
CA ALA A 57 8.81 17.50 10.21
C ALA A 57 9.89 17.59 11.31
N VAL A 58 10.52 16.46 11.67
CA VAL A 58 11.62 16.41 12.65
C VAL A 58 12.98 16.70 12.01
N ASP A 59 13.31 16.00 10.93
CA ASP A 59 14.66 15.99 10.37
C ASP A 59 14.90 17.11 9.35
N GLN A 60 13.83 17.68 8.77
CA GLN A 60 13.86 18.71 7.72
C GLN A 60 14.68 18.32 6.47
N ASP A 61 14.90 17.02 6.25
CA ASP A 61 15.61 16.47 5.10
C ASP A 61 14.64 16.17 3.96
N LEU A 62 14.43 17.16 3.08
CA LEU A 62 13.52 17.01 1.95
C LEU A 62 14.01 15.97 0.92
N PRO A 63 15.31 15.92 0.54
CA PRO A 63 15.80 14.87 -0.35
C PRO A 63 15.51 13.45 0.16
N ALA A 64 15.72 13.19 1.46
CA ALA A 64 15.41 11.89 2.07
C ALA A 64 13.91 11.58 2.01
N ALA A 65 13.05 12.55 2.37
CA ALA A 65 11.61 12.40 2.28
C ALA A 65 11.15 12.12 0.83
N ALA A 66 11.68 12.85 -0.15
CA ALA A 66 11.38 12.65 -1.56
C ALA A 66 11.79 11.26 -2.06
N GLN A 67 12.91 10.71 -1.59
CA GLN A 67 13.31 9.34 -1.90
C GLN A 67 12.32 8.31 -1.34
N LEU A 68 11.89 8.48 -0.09
CA LEU A 68 10.91 7.60 0.54
C LEU A 68 9.56 7.61 -0.19
N LEU A 69 9.11 8.78 -0.66
CA LEU A 69 7.84 8.91 -1.38
C LEU A 69 7.85 8.24 -2.77
N LYS A 70 9.02 8.13 -3.42
CA LYS A 70 9.14 7.41 -4.70
C LYS A 70 8.80 5.92 -4.58
N HIS A 71 8.87 5.34 -3.39
CA HIS A 71 8.46 3.95 -3.17
C HIS A 71 6.94 3.76 -3.20
N VAL A 72 6.16 4.77 -2.82
CA VAL A 72 4.68 4.74 -2.83
C VAL A 72 4.12 5.23 -4.15
N SER A 73 4.66 6.33 -4.70
CA SER A 73 4.23 6.85 -6.00
C SER A 73 5.43 7.02 -6.93
N PRO A 74 5.67 6.06 -7.83
CA PRO A 74 6.72 6.16 -8.85
C PRO A 74 6.52 7.35 -9.80
N VAL A 75 5.29 7.87 -9.89
CA VAL A 75 4.93 9.03 -10.70
C VAL A 75 5.52 10.32 -10.11
N GLY A 76 5.69 10.40 -8.79
CA GLY A 76 6.44 11.48 -8.15
C GLY A 76 6.03 11.79 -6.71
N PRO A 77 6.93 12.40 -5.91
CA PRO A 77 6.69 12.73 -4.51
C PRO A 77 5.48 13.64 -4.25
N SER A 78 5.29 14.68 -5.07
CA SER A 78 4.16 15.61 -4.92
C SER A 78 2.81 14.91 -5.10
N ARG A 79 2.72 14.00 -6.07
CA ARG A 79 1.51 13.23 -6.30
C ARG A 79 1.17 12.34 -5.11
N ALA A 80 2.16 11.70 -4.51
CA ALA A 80 1.97 10.88 -3.30
C ALA A 80 1.33 11.69 -2.16
N VAL A 81 1.82 12.90 -1.93
CA VAL A 81 1.32 13.76 -0.84
C VAL A 81 -0.06 14.33 -1.15
N GLN A 82 -0.33 14.74 -2.39
CA GLN A 82 -1.66 15.21 -2.81
C GLN A 82 -2.73 14.12 -2.68
N GLU A 83 -2.44 12.90 -3.15
CA GLU A 83 -3.37 11.77 -3.01
C GLU A 83 -3.59 11.41 -1.54
N SER A 84 -2.57 11.57 -0.70
CA SER A 84 -2.65 11.35 0.75
C SER A 84 -3.47 12.43 1.46
N LEU A 85 -3.39 13.69 1.06
CA LEU A 85 -4.23 14.77 1.59
C LEU A 85 -5.72 14.57 1.25
N ILE A 86 -6.03 14.03 0.07
CA ILE A 86 -7.40 13.67 -0.31
C ILE A 86 -7.88 12.46 0.51
N THR A 87 -7.04 11.43 0.61
CA THR A 87 -7.38 10.21 1.36
C THR A 87 -7.54 10.47 2.86
N GLY A 88 -6.65 11.28 3.45
CA GLY A 88 -6.71 11.68 4.85
C GLY A 88 -8.01 12.43 5.19
N GLN A 89 -8.51 13.28 4.28
CA GLN A 89 -9.83 13.91 4.45
C GLN A 89 -10.96 12.87 4.46
N GLN A 90 -10.91 11.88 3.56
CA GLN A 90 -11.93 10.82 3.49
C GLN A 90 -11.91 9.92 4.72
N LEU A 91 -10.72 9.67 5.28
CA LEU A 91 -10.51 8.86 6.47
C LEU A 91 -10.65 9.63 7.79
N ASN A 92 -10.93 10.93 7.73
CA ASN A 92 -11.07 11.83 8.89
C ASN A 92 -9.78 11.90 9.75
N TYR A 93 -8.63 12.05 9.09
CA TYR A 93 -7.39 12.40 9.78
C TYR A 93 -7.57 13.64 10.66
N SER A 94 -6.85 13.67 11.77
CA SER A 94 -6.83 14.80 12.67
C SER A 94 -6.28 16.05 11.98
N ILE A 95 -6.63 17.21 12.54
CA ILE A 95 -6.11 18.49 12.06
C ILE A 95 -4.57 18.50 12.09
N GLN A 96 -3.96 17.88 13.11
CA GLN A 96 -2.51 17.81 13.22
C GLN A 96 -1.88 17.01 12.07
N GLU A 97 -2.41 15.83 11.77
CA GLU A 97 -1.90 14.98 10.67
C GLU A 97 -2.07 15.67 9.31
N MET A 98 -3.22 16.33 9.10
CA MET A 98 -3.47 17.12 7.90
C MET A 98 -2.48 18.29 7.77
N LEU A 99 -2.11 18.95 8.87
CA LEU A 99 -1.10 20.01 8.88
C LEU A 99 0.31 19.46 8.61
N THR A 100 0.66 18.30 9.14
CA THR A 100 1.94 17.64 8.86
C THR A 100 2.07 17.31 7.37
N LEU A 101 1.03 16.71 6.78
CA LEU A 101 0.97 16.43 5.34
C LEU A 101 1.05 17.71 4.50
N ALA A 102 0.32 18.76 4.89
CA ALA A 102 0.36 20.04 4.19
C ALA A 102 1.74 20.71 4.27
N GLY A 103 2.44 20.58 5.41
CA GLY A 103 3.80 21.08 5.57
C GLY A 103 4.77 20.40 4.60
N LEU A 104 4.67 19.08 4.45
CA LEU A 104 5.46 18.32 3.48
C LEU A 104 5.10 18.72 2.03
N GLU A 105 3.82 18.91 1.71
CA GLU A 105 3.36 19.33 0.37
C GLU A 105 3.95 20.69 -0.02
N ILE A 106 3.96 21.65 0.91
CA ILE A 106 4.55 22.97 0.67
C ILE A 106 6.05 22.84 0.38
N ALA A 107 6.78 22.08 1.20
CA ALA A 107 8.23 21.90 1.05
C ALA A 107 8.59 21.25 -0.30
N ILE A 108 7.86 20.19 -0.68
CA ILE A 108 8.04 19.54 -1.98
C ILE A 108 7.79 20.53 -3.10
N ASN A 109 6.65 21.24 -3.11
CA ASN A 109 6.33 22.16 -4.20
C ASN A 109 7.28 23.36 -4.32
N SER A 110 7.92 23.79 -3.23
CA SER A 110 8.94 24.84 -3.29
C SER A 110 10.25 24.39 -3.93
N GLU A 111 10.61 23.11 -3.85
CA GLU A 111 11.91 22.57 -4.29
C GLU A 111 11.83 21.60 -5.48
N VAL A 112 10.63 21.25 -5.95
CA VAL A 112 10.40 20.45 -7.18
C VAL A 112 11.22 20.91 -8.40
N PRO A 113 11.49 22.22 -8.64
CA PRO A 113 12.36 22.64 -9.74
C PRO A 113 13.81 22.14 -9.63
N LEU A 114 14.31 21.84 -8.42
CA LEU A 114 15.69 21.42 -8.15
C LEU A 114 15.84 19.90 -8.17
N LEU A 115 14.88 19.16 -7.60
CA LEU A 115 14.91 17.68 -7.53
C LEU A 115 14.59 16.99 -8.88
N ALA A 116 13.94 17.70 -9.81
CA ALA A 116 13.67 17.21 -11.17
C ALA A 116 14.91 17.23 -12.08
N GLN A 117 16.01 17.87 -11.67
CA GLN A 117 17.23 18.03 -12.48
C GLN A 117 18.34 17.02 -12.13
N GLU A 118 18.15 16.17 -11.11
CA GLU A 118 19.17 15.20 -10.65
C GLU A 118 18.99 13.78 -11.22
N THR A 119 18.44 13.65 -12.43
CA THR A 119 18.47 12.40 -13.20
C THR A 119 19.60 12.45 -14.24
N PRO A 120 20.67 11.62 -14.11
CA PRO A 120 21.60 11.36 -15.20
C PRO A 120 20.97 10.49 -16.30
#